data_AF-A0A2T2SY69-F1
#
_entry.id   AF-A0A2T2SY69-F1
#
_cell.length_a   1.000
_cell.length_b   1.000
_cell.length_c   1.000
_cell.angle_alpha   90.00
_cell.angle_beta   90.00
_cell.angle_gamma   90.00
#
_symmetry.space_group_name_H-M   'P 1'
#
loop_
_entity.id
_entity.type
_entity.pdbx_description
1 polymer ?
#
loop_
_entity_poly.entity_id
_entity_poly.type
_entity_poly.pdbx_seq_one_letter_code
_entity_poly.pdbx_strand_id
1 'polypeptide(L)'
;MERLDTIRRLNVEIFDDEHIIKTFDRDDLLMLLARSTGSVVGFKLGYQLDADTFYSAKGGVRSAYRRNGIARALLCTMLDVVEQRGYERFVYDTFPNKHPGMTVLGLDEGFEVVRAGYSSQYQDYRLRFQWVFDGN
;
A
#
# COMPACT_ATOMS: atom_id res chain seq x y z
N MET A 1 -7.24 -17.70 6.24
CA MET A 1 -8.67 -17.34 6.16
C MET A 1 -8.97 -16.08 6.98
N GLU A 2 -8.73 -16.08 8.30
CA GLU A 2 -9.04 -14.94 9.20
C GLU A 2 -8.43 -13.57 8.81
N ARG A 3 -7.16 -13.55 8.34
CA ARG A 3 -6.48 -12.30 7.96
C ARG A 3 -7.14 -11.63 6.74
N LEU A 4 -7.46 -12.41 5.72
CA LEU A 4 -8.07 -11.92 4.49
C LEU A 4 -9.48 -11.36 4.77
N ASP A 5 -10.27 -12.08 5.56
CA ASP A 5 -11.61 -11.61 5.93
C ASP A 5 -11.56 -10.33 6.76
N THR A 6 -10.53 -10.17 7.60
CA THR A 6 -10.28 -8.91 8.31
C THR A 6 -9.94 -7.77 7.36
N ILE A 7 -9.08 -8.00 6.36
CA ILE A 7 -8.75 -6.99 5.34
C ILE A 7 -10.00 -6.61 4.52
N ARG A 8 -10.83 -7.59 4.13
CA ARG A 8 -12.10 -7.34 3.42
C ARG A 8 -13.01 -6.40 4.19
N ARG A 9 -13.26 -6.68 5.47
CA ARG A 9 -14.06 -5.80 6.34
C ARG A 9 -13.46 -4.40 6.46
N LEU A 10 -12.15 -4.31 6.72
CA LEU A 10 -11.47 -3.01 6.84
C LEU A 10 -11.49 -2.21 5.54
N ASN A 11 -11.40 -2.89 4.38
CA ASN A 11 -11.43 -2.22 3.09
C ASN A 11 -12.77 -1.50 2.87
N VAL A 12 -13.88 -2.21 3.11
CA VAL A 12 -15.22 -1.62 3.04
C VAL A 12 -15.36 -0.47 4.02
N GLU A 13 -14.95 -0.65 5.28
CA GLU A 13 -15.02 0.42 6.29
C GLU A 13 -14.21 1.68 5.94
N ILE A 14 -13.04 1.52 5.29
CA ILE A 14 -12.12 2.63 5.03
C ILE A 14 -12.43 3.33 3.70
N PHE A 15 -12.87 2.57 2.69
CA PHE A 15 -12.97 3.04 1.31
C PHE A 15 -14.38 2.99 0.72
N ASP A 16 -15.36 2.40 1.43
CA ASP A 16 -16.70 2.14 0.91
C ASP A 16 -16.65 1.36 -0.43
N ASP A 17 -15.75 0.39 -0.49
CA ASP A 17 -15.43 -0.40 -1.67
C ASP A 17 -15.15 -1.84 -1.25
N GLU A 18 -15.71 -2.83 -1.96
CA GLU A 18 -15.42 -4.25 -1.73
C GLU A 18 -14.18 -4.71 -2.50
N HIS A 19 -13.85 -4.02 -3.59
CA HIS A 19 -12.72 -4.37 -4.42
C HIS A 19 -11.41 -4.07 -3.66
N ILE A 20 -10.51 -5.05 -3.60
CA ILE A 20 -9.16 -4.85 -3.05
C ILE A 20 -8.14 -4.96 -4.18
N ILE A 21 -8.12 -6.14 -4.80
CA ILE A 21 -7.27 -6.52 -5.93
C ILE A 21 -8.05 -7.51 -6.80
N LYS A 22 -7.63 -7.70 -8.05
CA LYS A 22 -8.29 -8.62 -9.00
C LYS A 22 -8.34 -10.09 -8.53
N THR A 23 -7.26 -10.57 -7.92
CA THR A 23 -7.14 -11.93 -7.37
C THR A 23 -6.13 -11.94 -6.24
N PHE A 24 -6.33 -12.82 -5.26
CA PHE A 24 -5.39 -13.10 -4.16
C PHE A 24 -4.48 -14.29 -4.47
N ASP A 25 -4.70 -15.01 -5.56
CA ASP A 25 -3.76 -15.98 -6.10
C ASP A 25 -2.65 -15.22 -6.83
N ARG A 26 -1.60 -14.86 -6.08
CA ARG A 26 -0.50 -14.00 -6.50
C ARG A 26 0.79 -14.50 -5.89
N ASP A 27 1.86 -14.48 -6.67
CA ASP A 27 3.19 -14.76 -6.17
C ASP A 27 3.57 -13.74 -5.09
N ASP A 28 4.18 -14.25 -4.02
CA ASP A 28 4.70 -13.47 -2.92
C ASP A 28 3.71 -12.52 -2.24
N LEU A 29 2.42 -12.87 -2.24
CA LEU A 29 1.36 -12.09 -1.57
C LEU A 29 1.73 -11.81 -0.10
N LEU A 30 1.85 -10.52 0.23
CA LEU A 30 2.12 -10.02 1.57
C LEU A 30 0.92 -9.25 2.09
N MET A 31 0.47 -9.60 3.29
CA MET A 31 -0.65 -8.98 3.99
C MET A 31 -0.24 -8.58 5.40
N LEU A 32 -0.19 -7.27 5.64
CA LEU A 32 0.10 -6.66 6.93
C LEU A 32 -1.17 -6.11 7.57
N LEU A 33 -1.27 -6.25 8.89
CA LEU A 33 -2.33 -5.67 9.72
C LEU A 33 -1.71 -4.81 10.80
N ALA A 34 -2.19 -3.58 10.95
CA ALA A 34 -1.83 -2.70 12.07
C ALA A 34 -2.83 -2.89 13.22
N ARG A 35 -2.33 -3.03 14.44
CA ARG A 35 -3.13 -3.14 15.66
C ARG A 35 -2.88 -1.96 16.59
N SER A 36 -3.94 -1.42 17.17
CA SER A 36 -3.89 -0.41 18.23
C SER A 36 -4.93 -0.78 19.29
N THR A 37 -4.55 -0.75 20.57
CA THR A 37 -5.44 -1.01 21.72
C THR A 37 -6.34 -2.24 21.54
N GLY A 38 -5.74 -3.36 21.11
CA GLY A 38 -6.44 -4.64 20.89
C GLY A 38 -7.26 -4.75 19.58
N SER A 39 -7.44 -3.67 18.83
CA SER A 39 -8.20 -3.64 17.57
C SER A 39 -7.30 -3.59 16.34
N VAL A 40 -7.73 -4.20 15.24
CA VAL A 40 -7.09 -3.98 13.93
C VAL A 40 -7.61 -2.68 13.34
N VAL A 41 -6.70 -1.77 12.97
CA VAL A 41 -7.03 -0.38 12.63
C VAL A 41 -6.53 0.04 11.26
N GLY A 42 -5.72 -0.79 10.62
CA GLY A 42 -5.25 -0.56 9.27
C GLY A 42 -4.64 -1.82 8.67
N PHE A 43 -4.39 -1.76 7.37
CA PHE A 43 -3.77 -2.84 6.64
C PHE A 43 -2.92 -2.31 5.49
N LYS A 44 -2.02 -3.15 5.01
CA LYS A 44 -1.30 -2.94 3.75
C LYS A 44 -1.14 -4.30 3.06
N LEU A 45 -1.37 -4.34 1.76
CA LEU A 45 -1.32 -5.52 0.93
C LEU A 45 -0.51 -5.23 -0.33
N GLY A 46 0.36 -6.17 -0.69
CA GLY A 46 1.11 -6.13 -1.94
C GLY A 46 1.52 -7.52 -2.39
N TYR A 47 2.08 -7.62 -3.58
CA TYR A 47 2.51 -8.87 -4.21
C TYR A 47 3.58 -8.59 -5.26
N GLN A 48 4.21 -9.66 -5.75
CA GLN A 48 5.16 -9.57 -6.85
C GLN A 48 4.53 -8.99 -8.12
N LEU A 49 5.13 -7.95 -8.69
CA LEU A 49 4.72 -7.42 -9.99
C LEU A 49 5.41 -8.17 -11.13
N ASP A 50 6.72 -8.36 -10.97
CA ASP A 50 7.63 -9.03 -11.89
C ASP A 50 8.86 -9.55 -11.11
N ALA A 51 9.92 -9.98 -11.79
CA ALA A 51 11.05 -10.66 -11.16
C ALA A 51 11.79 -9.82 -10.11
N ASP A 52 11.83 -8.49 -10.26
CA ASP A 52 12.65 -7.59 -9.43
C ASP A 52 11.81 -6.50 -8.73
N THR A 53 10.52 -6.39 -9.06
CA THR A 53 9.64 -5.33 -8.54
C THR A 53 8.49 -5.89 -7.70
N PHE A 54 8.35 -5.37 -6.49
CA PHE A 54 7.20 -5.60 -5.62
C PHE A 54 6.17 -4.47 -5.73
N TYR A 55 4.89 -4.80 -5.85
CA TYR A 55 3.81 -3.82 -5.94
C TYR A 55 2.97 -3.78 -4.67
N SER A 56 2.99 -2.64 -3.96
CA SER A 56 2.07 -2.35 -2.85
C SER A 56 0.71 -1.92 -3.41
N ALA A 57 -0.20 -2.89 -3.50
CA ALA A 57 -1.45 -2.75 -4.22
C ALA A 57 -2.55 -1.96 -3.51
N LYS A 58 -2.74 -2.16 -2.19
CA LYS A 58 -3.76 -1.44 -1.42
C LYS A 58 -3.40 -1.36 0.05
N GLY A 59 -3.78 -0.27 0.69
CA GLY A 59 -3.60 -0.11 2.13
C GLY A 59 -4.32 1.12 2.64
N GLY A 60 -4.70 1.08 3.91
CA GLY A 60 -5.47 2.14 4.53
C GLY A 60 -5.50 2.02 6.05
N VAL A 61 -5.81 3.14 6.70
CA VAL A 61 -5.99 3.23 8.16
C VAL A 61 -7.35 3.86 8.44
N ARG A 62 -8.09 3.30 9.40
CA ARG A 62 -9.35 3.85 9.91
C ARG A 62 -9.17 5.32 10.28
N SER A 63 -10.14 6.16 9.93
CA SER A 63 -10.07 7.62 10.10
C SER A 63 -9.69 8.05 11.52
N ALA A 64 -10.29 7.43 12.53
CA ALA A 64 -10.05 7.69 13.96
C ALA A 64 -8.60 7.41 14.42
N TYR A 65 -7.81 6.65 13.65
CA TYR A 65 -6.44 6.26 13.99
C TYR A 65 -5.39 6.93 13.08
N ARG A 66 -5.80 7.79 12.14
CA ARG A 66 -4.88 8.51 11.25
C ARG A 66 -4.06 9.54 12.03
N ARG A 67 -2.96 9.99 11.42
CA ARG A 67 -1.99 10.97 11.98
C ARG A 67 -1.23 10.50 13.23
N ASN A 68 -1.22 9.19 13.50
CA ASN A 68 -0.45 8.58 14.59
C ASN A 68 0.68 7.66 14.07
N GLY A 69 1.22 7.94 12.88
CA GLY A 69 2.33 7.17 12.30
C GLY A 69 2.01 5.75 11.78
N ILE A 70 0.77 5.26 11.93
CA ILE A 70 0.41 3.87 11.57
C ILE A 70 0.64 3.54 10.09
N ALA A 71 0.27 4.44 9.18
CA ALA A 71 0.47 4.23 7.74
C ALA A 71 1.96 4.14 7.38
N ARG A 72 2.79 4.99 8.02
CA ARG A 72 4.25 4.96 7.90
C ARG A 72 4.81 3.63 8.43
N ALA A 73 4.42 3.21 9.63
CA ALA A 73 4.85 1.93 10.19
C ALA A 73 4.50 0.73 9.30
N LEU A 74 3.29 0.71 8.72
CA LEU A 74 2.90 -0.30 7.74
C LEU A 74 3.76 -0.25 6.46
N LEU A 75 4.12 0.95 5.99
CA LEU A 75 4.97 1.12 4.82
C LEU A 75 6.40 0.63 5.10
N CYS A 76 7.04 1.10 6.17
CA CYS A 76 8.39 0.68 6.56
C CYS A 76 8.46 -0.84 6.77
N THR A 77 7.51 -1.43 7.51
CA THR A 77 7.47 -2.89 7.70
C THR A 77 7.37 -3.64 6.37
N MET A 78 6.64 -3.10 5.39
CA MET A 78 6.53 -3.73 4.08
C MET A 78 7.81 -3.59 3.28
N LEU A 79 8.47 -2.42 3.32
CA LEU A 79 9.77 -2.21 2.68
C LEU A 79 10.81 -3.18 3.24
N ASP A 80 10.92 -3.31 4.57
CA ASP A 80 11.87 -4.22 5.22
C ASP A 80 11.67 -5.68 4.77
N VAL A 81 10.41 -6.14 4.72
CA VAL A 81 10.10 -7.52 4.28
C VAL A 81 10.40 -7.70 2.80
N VAL A 82 10.15 -6.69 1.97
CA VAL A 82 10.37 -6.74 0.52
C VAL A 82 11.87 -6.73 0.20
N GLU A 83 12.66 -5.89 0.88
CA GLU A 83 14.11 -5.86 0.76
C GLU A 83 14.72 -7.22 1.14
N GLN A 84 14.29 -7.81 2.26
CA GLN A 84 14.75 -9.13 2.71
C GLN A 84 14.39 -10.27 1.73
N ARG A 85 13.38 -10.07 0.89
CA ARG A 85 13.02 -11.02 -0.18
C ARG A 85 13.87 -10.86 -1.44
N GLY A 86 14.73 -9.85 -1.50
CA GLY A 86 15.65 -9.62 -2.61
C GLY A 86 15.04 -8.87 -3.80
N TYR A 87 13.93 -8.15 -3.59
CA TYR A 87 13.42 -7.25 -4.62
C TYR A 87 14.31 -6.02 -4.74
N GLU A 88 14.52 -5.54 -5.96
CA GLU A 88 15.30 -4.32 -6.24
C GLU A 88 14.43 -3.08 -6.17
N ARG A 89 13.12 -3.22 -6.41
CA ARG A 89 12.18 -2.08 -6.50
C ARG A 89 10.90 -2.34 -5.74
N PHE A 90 10.39 -1.29 -5.11
CA PHE A 90 9.05 -1.25 -4.53
C PHE A 90 8.25 -0.13 -5.18
N VAL A 91 7.07 -0.44 -5.70
CA VAL A 91 6.21 0.56 -6.36
C VAL A 91 4.79 0.53 -5.83
N TYR A 92 4.13 1.68 -5.88
CA TYR A 92 2.69 1.77 -5.69
C TYR A 92 2.11 2.92 -6.52
N ASP A 93 0.82 2.81 -6.82
CA ASP A 93 0.08 3.87 -7.49
C ASP A 93 -0.86 4.57 -6.49
N THR A 94 -1.03 5.89 -6.62
CA THR A 94 -2.00 6.66 -5.84
C THR A 94 -2.66 7.75 -6.69
N PHE A 95 -3.80 8.25 -6.22
CA PHE A 95 -4.60 9.30 -6.83
C PHE A 95 -4.57 10.51 -5.89
N PRO A 96 -3.84 11.59 -6.17
CA PRO A 96 -3.51 12.63 -5.20
C PRO A 96 -4.74 13.44 -4.76
N ASN A 97 -5.78 13.60 -5.60
CA ASN A 97 -6.99 14.30 -5.20
C ASN A 97 -7.91 13.43 -4.34
N LYS A 98 -7.88 12.10 -4.51
CA LYS A 98 -8.65 11.15 -3.68
C LYS A 98 -7.93 10.74 -2.40
N HIS A 99 -6.61 10.59 -2.46
CA HIS A 99 -5.77 10.04 -1.40
C HIS A 99 -4.52 10.90 -1.17
N PRO A 100 -4.67 12.20 -0.86
CA PRO A 100 -3.54 13.12 -0.72
C PRO A 100 -2.54 12.68 0.34
N GLY A 101 -3.01 12.03 1.42
CA GLY A 101 -2.13 11.51 2.47
C GLY A 101 -1.14 10.44 1.99
N MET A 102 -1.48 9.67 0.94
CA MET A 102 -0.56 8.68 0.36
C MET A 102 0.51 9.33 -0.54
N THR A 103 0.17 10.45 -1.19
CA THR A 103 1.11 11.26 -1.94
C THR A 103 2.10 11.93 -0.99
N VAL A 104 1.60 12.55 0.09
CA VAL A 104 2.44 13.17 1.13
C VAL A 104 3.35 12.12 1.77
N LEU A 105 2.81 10.98 2.21
CA LEU A 105 3.62 9.90 2.79
C LEU A 105 4.75 9.44 1.85
N GLY A 106 4.46 9.28 0.55
CA GLY A 106 5.48 8.88 -0.42
C GLY A 106 6.62 9.87 -0.50
N LEU A 107 6.29 11.14 -0.68
CA LEU A 107 7.27 12.22 -0.76
C LEU A 107 8.07 12.37 0.55
N ASP A 108 7.41 12.27 1.70
CA ASP A 108 8.04 12.40 3.02
C ASP A 108 9.01 11.24 3.32
N GLU A 109 8.68 10.01 2.90
CA GLU A 109 9.59 8.88 3.06
C GLU A 109 10.70 8.84 1.99
N GLY A 110 10.67 9.69 0.96
CA GLY A 110 11.73 9.78 -0.06
C GLY A 110 11.48 8.97 -1.33
N PHE A 111 10.24 8.56 -1.61
CA PHE A 111 9.89 7.92 -2.87
C PHE A 111 9.96 8.91 -4.04
N GLU A 112 10.38 8.42 -5.20
CA GLU A 112 10.37 9.17 -6.45
C GLU A 112 9.06 8.97 -7.23
N VAL A 113 8.52 10.03 -7.84
CA VAL A 113 7.40 9.93 -8.78
C VAL A 113 7.95 9.61 -10.17
N VAL A 114 7.80 8.36 -10.62
CA VAL A 114 8.38 7.87 -11.88
C VAL A 114 7.38 7.83 -13.05
N ARG A 115 6.08 7.98 -12.78
CA ARG A 115 5.04 8.06 -13.82
C ARG A 115 3.85 8.89 -13.33
N ALA A 116 3.27 9.66 -14.23
CA ALA A 116 1.99 10.33 -14.04
C ALA A 116 1.12 10.16 -15.29
N GLY A 117 -0.18 9.98 -15.11
CA GLY A 117 -1.14 9.92 -16.22
C GLY A 117 -2.57 10.12 -15.77
N TYR A 118 -3.37 10.82 -16.56
CA TYR A 118 -4.77 11.04 -16.21
C TYR A 118 -5.59 9.76 -16.39
N SER A 119 -6.37 9.38 -15.37
CA SER A 119 -7.31 8.28 -15.44
C SER A 119 -8.73 8.82 -15.58
N SER A 120 -9.34 8.60 -16.74
CA SER A 120 -10.75 8.95 -16.97
C SER A 120 -11.70 8.20 -16.04
N GLN A 121 -11.40 6.93 -15.72
CA GLN A 121 -12.18 6.10 -14.80
C GLN A 121 -12.25 6.70 -13.40
N TYR A 122 -11.13 7.21 -12.88
CA TYR A 122 -11.06 7.77 -11.53
C TYR A 122 -11.23 9.30 -11.51
N GLN A 123 -11.27 9.95 -12.68
CA GLN A 123 -11.28 11.40 -12.85
C GLN A 123 -10.16 12.09 -12.05
N ASP A 124 -8.98 11.48 -12.05
CA ASP A 124 -7.82 11.95 -11.31
C ASP A 124 -6.52 11.50 -12.00
N TYR A 125 -5.41 12.18 -11.70
CA TYR A 125 -4.08 11.74 -12.11
C TYR A 125 -3.65 10.54 -11.28
N ARG A 126 -3.25 9.47 -11.94
CA ARG A 126 -2.58 8.35 -11.30
C ARG A 126 -1.09 8.65 -11.26
N LEU A 127 -0.52 8.70 -10.06
CA LEU A 127 0.91 8.84 -9.84
C LEU A 127 1.48 7.48 -9.45
N ARG A 128 2.61 7.09 -10.05
CA ARG A 128 3.42 5.95 -9.61
C ARG A 128 4.60 6.44 -8.80
N PHE A 129 4.68 5.97 -7.57
CA PHE A 129 5.82 6.15 -6.70
C PHE A 129 6.72 4.92 -6.74
N GLN A 130 8.03 5.14 -6.66
CA GLN A 130 9.05 4.09 -6.64
C GLN A 130 10.05 4.33 -5.52
N TRP A 131 10.44 3.24 -4.87
CA TRP A 131 11.61 3.11 -4.02
C TRP A 131 12.54 2.09 -4.66
N VAL A 132 13.83 2.41 -4.72
CA VAL A 132 14.88 1.48 -5.17
C VAL A 132 15.64 1.07 -3.92
N PHE A 133 15.78 -0.24 -3.70
CA PHE A 133 16.60 -0.73 -2.61
C PHE A 133 18.07 -0.64 -3.04
N ASP A 134 18.93 -0.18 -2.14
CA ASP A 134 20.37 -0.18 -2.40
C ASP A 134 20.82 -1.63 -2.47
N GLY A 135 21.31 -2.05 -3.64
CA GLY A 135 21.88 -3.38 -3.82
C GLY A 135 23.02 -3.58 -2.81
N ASN A 136 22.91 -4.60 -1.98
CA ASN A 136 23.96 -4.98 -1.04
C ASN A 136 25.22 -5.48 -1.78
#